data_AF-A0A165LZK7-F1
#
_entry.id   AF-A0A165LZK7-F1
#
_cell.length_a   1.000
_cell.length_b   1.000
_cell.length_c   1.000
_cell.angle_alpha   90.00
_cell.angle_beta   90.00
_cell.angle_gamma   90.00
#
_symmetry.space_group_name_H-M   'P 1'
#
loop_
_entity.id
_entity.type
_entity.pdbx_description
1 polymer ?
#
loop_
_entity_poly.entity_id
_entity_poly.type
_entity_poly.pdbx_seq_one_letter_code
_entity_poly.pdbx_strand_id
1 'polypeptide(L)'
;MWADIVTFPRLTNLEFAMGPSTVLPALGGANVPSTKIPLPRSLARLGLRVRSAVQLSVIDMDLISRIPLVCVAPESESIWLAEDIVSPFLSHVFPHPDEIEAILSDDSVSFRIINREHNRTRTRAFLNVASAAIAHSSLWESTFGIVTSLTLYISADFLKRSGAAACSNVEHLTVVLEKPPDNDLPDLWMILPKLRTLTLALAYPHRLVLAADAVTAFLSRLGYKAPKLDTICFRGTVVPAPAEAFYRVAEEVRIDRDRSLSFPNLWEEI
;
A
#
# COMPACT_ATOMS: atom_id res chain seq x y z
N MET A 1 -4.83 -1.61 -34.63
CA MET A 1 -5.18 -1.07 -33.30
C MET A 1 -3.95 -0.88 -32.41
N TRP A 2 -3.27 -1.93 -31.91
CA TRP A 2 -2.05 -1.76 -31.10
C TRP A 2 -0.88 -1.14 -31.87
N ALA A 3 -0.67 -1.54 -33.13
CA ALA A 3 0.33 -0.93 -34.00
C ALA A 3 0.13 0.59 -34.15
N ASP A 4 -1.13 1.04 -34.21
CA ASP A 4 -1.47 2.46 -34.35
C ASP A 4 -1.15 3.23 -33.05
N ILE A 5 -1.52 2.67 -31.89
CA ILE A 5 -1.24 3.23 -30.55
C ILE A 5 0.26 3.41 -30.30
N VAL A 6 1.09 2.45 -30.72
CA VAL A 6 2.56 2.51 -30.56
C VAL A 6 3.19 3.60 -31.41
N THR A 7 2.57 3.94 -32.54
CA THR A 7 3.08 5.01 -33.42
C THR A 7 2.68 6.42 -32.99
N PHE A 8 1.82 6.59 -31.98
CA PHE A 8 1.46 7.93 -31.48
C PHE A 8 2.64 8.54 -30.71
N PRO A 9 3.31 9.58 -31.26
CA PRO A 9 4.58 10.08 -30.72
C PRO A 9 4.44 10.90 -29.42
N ARG A 10 3.25 10.92 -28.81
CA ARG A 10 2.93 11.74 -27.62
C ARG A 10 2.06 11.02 -26.59
N LEU A 11 1.87 9.70 -26.70
CA LEU A 11 1.08 8.98 -25.72
C LEU A 11 1.88 8.84 -24.42
N THR A 12 1.52 9.63 -23.41
CA THR A 12 2.14 9.62 -22.09
C THR A 12 1.31 8.85 -21.07
N ASN A 13 0.01 8.76 -21.28
CA ASN A 13 -0.93 8.08 -20.39
C ASN A 13 -1.71 7.05 -21.19
N LEU A 14 -1.81 5.83 -20.67
CA LEU A 14 -2.61 4.77 -21.27
C LEU A 14 -3.35 4.03 -20.17
N GLU A 15 -4.67 3.95 -20.29
CA GLU A 15 -5.51 3.05 -19.50
C GLU A 15 -6.20 2.09 -20.45
N PHE A 16 -6.20 0.80 -20.14
CA PHE A 16 -7.04 -0.15 -20.85
C PHE A 16 -7.54 -1.27 -19.95
N ALA A 17 -8.77 -1.69 -20.23
CA ALA A 17 -9.34 -2.91 -19.70
C ALA A 17 -8.96 -4.07 -20.60
N MET A 18 -8.36 -5.10 -20.00
CA MET A 18 -8.14 -6.34 -20.72
C MET A 18 -9.47 -7.09 -20.78
N GLY A 19 -10.04 -7.15 -21.98
CA GLY A 19 -11.24 -7.96 -22.23
C GLY A 19 -11.01 -9.43 -21.90
N PRO A 20 -12.08 -10.24 -21.81
CA PRO A 20 -11.96 -11.67 -21.58
C PRO A 20 -11.04 -12.24 -22.64
N SER A 21 -9.95 -12.86 -22.18
CA SER A 21 -9.05 -13.58 -23.08
C SER A 21 -9.87 -14.73 -23.65
N THR A 22 -10.39 -14.57 -24.88
CA THR A 22 -10.72 -15.71 -25.72
C THR A 22 -9.38 -16.38 -26.00
N VAL A 23 -9.00 -17.29 -25.11
CA VAL A 23 -7.82 -18.13 -25.27
C VAL A 23 -7.89 -18.69 -26.68
N LEU A 24 -6.83 -18.41 -27.45
CA LEU A 24 -6.52 -19.12 -28.69
C LEU A 24 -6.92 -20.59 -28.54
N PRO A 25 -7.67 -21.18 -29.49
CA PRO A 25 -8.12 -22.55 -29.35
C PRO A 25 -6.90 -23.43 -29.10
N ALA A 26 -7.00 -24.26 -28.06
CA ALA A 26 -6.04 -25.31 -27.75
C ALA A 26 -5.92 -26.25 -28.96
N LEU A 27 -5.02 -25.90 -29.88
CA LEU A 27 -4.60 -26.76 -30.98
C LEU A 27 -3.11 -27.00 -30.79
N GLY A 28 -2.84 -28.12 -30.10
CA GLY A 28 -1.63 -28.93 -30.25
C GLY A 28 -0.30 -28.21 -30.10
N GLY A 29 0.38 -28.43 -28.97
CA GLY A 29 1.79 -28.78 -28.93
C GLY A 29 2.84 -27.86 -29.55
N ALA A 30 2.50 -26.62 -29.92
CA ALA A 30 3.46 -25.65 -30.43
C ALA A 30 3.61 -24.51 -29.42
N ASN A 31 4.86 -24.22 -29.02
CA ASN A 31 5.26 -23.00 -28.35
C ASN A 31 4.87 -21.80 -29.25
N VAL A 32 3.62 -21.35 -29.19
CA VAL A 32 3.22 -20.08 -29.77
C VAL A 32 3.87 -19.01 -28.90
N PRO A 33 4.82 -18.22 -29.40
CA PRO A 33 5.38 -17.14 -28.62
C PRO A 33 4.22 -16.22 -28.23
N SER A 34 4.04 -15.97 -26.94
CA SER A 34 3.06 -14.97 -26.49
C SER A 34 3.50 -13.64 -27.08
N THR A 35 2.79 -13.17 -28.10
CA THR A 35 3.11 -11.88 -28.72
C THR A 35 2.78 -10.81 -27.70
N LYS A 36 3.80 -10.37 -26.95
CA LYS A 36 3.66 -9.33 -25.94
C LYS A 36 3.15 -8.05 -26.61
N ILE A 37 2.23 -7.35 -25.95
CA ILE A 37 1.68 -6.09 -26.42
C ILE A 37 2.81 -5.05 -26.37
N PRO A 38 3.19 -4.45 -27.52
CA PRO A 38 4.20 -3.40 -27.53
C PRO A 38 3.64 -2.14 -26.85
N LEU A 39 4.34 -1.64 -25.83
CA LEU A 39 4.01 -0.40 -25.14
C LEU A 39 4.84 0.77 -25.70
N PRO A 40 4.25 1.97 -25.90
CA PRO A 40 5.00 3.16 -26.30
C PRO A 40 6.13 3.49 -25.33
N ARG A 41 7.29 3.88 -25.85
CA ARG A 41 8.45 4.26 -25.00
C ARG A 41 8.26 5.58 -24.26
N SER A 42 7.35 6.44 -24.72
CA SER A 42 7.04 7.75 -24.12
C SER A 42 6.11 7.67 -22.91
N LEU A 43 5.69 6.45 -22.53
CA LEU A 43 4.65 6.25 -21.55
C LEU A 43 5.14 6.61 -20.13
N ALA A 44 4.48 7.60 -19.54
CA ALA A 44 4.72 8.04 -18.18
C ALA A 44 3.79 7.33 -17.18
N ARG A 45 2.57 6.98 -17.63
CA ARG A 45 1.51 6.39 -16.79
C ARG A 45 0.79 5.24 -17.49
N LEU A 46 0.65 4.13 -16.80
CA LEU A 46 -0.06 2.93 -17.25
C LEU A 46 -1.13 2.50 -16.24
N GLY A 47 -2.39 2.49 -16.65
CA GLY A 47 -3.50 1.87 -15.92
C GLY A 47 -3.90 0.54 -16.54
N LEU A 48 -3.89 -0.52 -15.73
CA LEU A 48 -4.27 -1.87 -16.14
C LEU A 48 -5.49 -2.30 -15.35
N ARG A 49 -6.61 -2.53 -16.05
CA ARG A 49 -7.80 -3.16 -15.47
C ARG A 49 -7.83 -4.63 -15.84
N VAL A 50 -7.74 -5.48 -14.82
CA VAL A 50 -7.50 -6.92 -14.97
C VAL A 50 -8.50 -7.76 -14.18
N ARG A 51 -8.77 -8.95 -14.68
CA ARG A 51 -9.66 -9.95 -14.06
C ARG A 51 -8.92 -11.23 -13.67
N SER A 52 -7.82 -11.56 -14.35
CA SER A 52 -7.01 -12.75 -14.04
C SER A 52 -5.54 -12.58 -14.39
N ALA A 53 -4.67 -13.36 -13.73
CA ALA A 53 -3.23 -13.35 -13.99
C ALA A 53 -2.88 -13.76 -15.43
N VAL A 54 -3.74 -14.56 -16.09
CA VAL A 54 -3.57 -14.95 -17.50
C VAL A 54 -3.51 -13.73 -18.41
N GLN A 55 -4.28 -12.69 -18.11
CA GLN A 55 -4.27 -11.46 -18.89
C GLN A 55 -2.94 -10.70 -18.76
N LEU A 56 -2.19 -10.88 -17.68
CA LEU A 56 -0.87 -10.26 -17.52
C LEU A 56 0.19 -10.88 -18.43
N SER A 57 -0.01 -12.13 -18.89
CA SER A 57 0.98 -12.86 -19.72
C SER A 57 1.27 -12.21 -21.07
N VAL A 58 0.38 -11.33 -21.55
CA VAL A 58 0.58 -10.57 -22.79
C VAL A 58 1.29 -9.25 -22.56
N ILE A 59 1.60 -8.86 -21.32
CA ILE A 59 2.28 -7.61 -21.01
C ILE A 59 3.77 -7.88 -20.77
N ASP A 60 4.62 -7.03 -21.35
CA ASP A 60 6.05 -7.11 -21.12
C ASP A 60 6.45 -6.49 -19.77
N MET A 61 6.65 -7.33 -18.75
CA MET A 61 7.04 -6.88 -17.41
C MET A 61 8.35 -6.06 -17.40
N ASP A 62 9.29 -6.35 -18.31
CA ASP A 62 10.54 -5.60 -18.43
C ASP A 62 10.30 -4.16 -18.90
N LEU A 63 9.30 -3.95 -19.78
CA LEU A 63 8.88 -2.60 -20.18
C LEU A 63 8.08 -1.91 -19.07
N ILE A 64 7.22 -2.65 -18.37
CA ILE A 64 6.47 -2.12 -17.21
C ILE A 64 7.43 -1.54 -16.17
N SER A 65 8.56 -2.19 -15.90
CA SER A 65 9.56 -1.71 -14.93
C SER A 65 10.09 -0.30 -15.23
N ARG A 66 10.06 0.13 -16.51
CA ARG A 66 10.57 1.43 -16.96
C ARG A 66 9.56 2.56 -16.85
N ILE A 67 8.27 2.23 -16.83
CA ILE A 67 7.19 3.20 -16.77
C ILE A 67 7.18 3.84 -15.37
N PRO A 68 7.22 5.18 -15.25
CA PRO A 68 7.21 5.86 -13.96
C PRO A 68 6.03 5.43 -13.07
N LEU A 69 4.80 5.54 -13.57
CA LEU A 69 3.61 5.22 -12.80
C LEU A 69 2.87 4.05 -13.44
N VAL A 70 2.63 2.98 -12.67
CA VAL A 70 1.79 1.86 -13.09
C VAL A 70 0.76 1.60 -12.01
N CYS A 71 -0.49 1.46 -12.41
CA CYS A 71 -1.59 1.06 -11.55
C CYS A 71 -2.23 -0.22 -12.09
N VAL A 72 -2.47 -1.17 -11.19
CA VAL A 72 -3.21 -2.39 -11.47
C VAL A 72 -4.46 -2.37 -10.61
N ALA A 73 -5.60 -2.52 -11.26
CA ALA A 73 -6.90 -2.50 -10.61
C ALA A 73 -7.78 -3.63 -11.16
N PRO A 74 -8.78 -4.07 -10.40
CA PRO A 74 -9.74 -5.01 -10.92
C PRO A 74 -10.54 -4.37 -12.06
N GLU A 75 -11.01 -5.21 -12.99
CA GLU A 75 -11.92 -4.79 -14.07
C GLU A 75 -13.22 -4.18 -13.53
N SER A 76 -13.69 -4.68 -12.38
CA SER A 76 -14.90 -4.22 -11.68
C SER A 76 -14.59 -3.99 -10.21
N GLU A 77 -15.21 -2.97 -9.61
CA GLU A 77 -15.09 -2.67 -8.17
C GLU A 77 -15.61 -3.81 -7.27
N SER A 78 -16.47 -4.68 -7.81
CA SER A 78 -16.99 -5.86 -7.11
C SER A 78 -16.04 -7.06 -7.08
N ILE A 79 -14.85 -6.94 -7.69
CA ILE A 79 -13.86 -8.01 -7.78
C ILE A 79 -12.60 -7.56 -7.05
N TRP A 80 -11.95 -8.49 -6.34
CA TRP A 80 -10.65 -8.26 -5.73
C TRP A 80 -9.52 -8.87 -6.55
N LEU A 81 -8.37 -8.21 -6.59
CA LEU A 81 -7.16 -8.77 -7.19
C LEU A 81 -6.64 -9.91 -6.31
N ALA A 82 -6.41 -11.07 -6.91
CA ALA A 82 -5.81 -12.22 -6.25
C ALA A 82 -4.27 -12.12 -6.21
N GLU A 83 -3.64 -12.95 -5.37
CA GLU A 83 -2.19 -12.98 -5.16
C GLU A 83 -1.40 -13.22 -6.44
N ASP A 84 -1.89 -14.07 -7.34
CA ASP A 84 -1.27 -14.43 -8.61
C ASP A 84 -1.22 -13.27 -9.61
N ILE A 85 -2.08 -12.25 -9.43
CA ILE A 85 -2.07 -11.01 -10.20
C ILE A 85 -1.02 -10.04 -9.64
N VAL A 86 -0.88 -9.96 -8.31
CA VAL A 86 -0.02 -8.98 -7.64
C VAL A 86 1.44 -9.42 -7.61
N SER A 87 1.69 -10.69 -7.29
CA SER A 87 3.03 -11.26 -7.10
C SER A 87 3.99 -11.04 -8.27
N PRO A 88 3.58 -11.21 -9.55
CA PRO A 88 4.45 -10.96 -10.69
C PRO A 88 4.93 -9.51 -10.78
N PHE A 89 4.14 -8.54 -10.33
CA PHE A 89 4.61 -7.17 -10.32
C PHE A 89 5.60 -6.94 -9.18
N LEU A 90 5.36 -7.50 -7.99
CA LEU A 90 6.23 -7.34 -6.83
C LEU A 90 7.64 -7.89 -7.04
N SER A 91 7.80 -9.01 -7.75
CA SER A 91 9.13 -9.53 -8.11
C SER A 91 9.90 -8.62 -9.09
N HIS A 92 9.19 -7.72 -9.78
CA HIS A 92 9.73 -6.67 -10.64
C HIS A 92 9.64 -5.27 -10.00
N VAL A 93 9.19 -5.18 -8.75
CA VAL A 93 9.22 -3.93 -7.98
C VAL A 93 10.67 -3.61 -7.63
N PHE A 94 10.93 -2.32 -7.47
CA PHE A 94 12.24 -1.73 -7.21
C PHE A 94 12.99 -2.55 -6.15
N PRO A 95 14.28 -2.86 -6.38
CA PRO A 95 15.04 -3.70 -5.46
C PRO A 95 15.15 -3.09 -4.05
N HIS A 96 14.93 -1.79 -3.91
CA HIS A 96 14.93 -1.05 -2.65
C HIS A 96 13.84 0.04 -2.72
N PRO A 97 12.57 -0.26 -2.42
CA PRO A 97 11.54 0.77 -2.36
C PRO A 97 11.71 1.63 -1.11
N ASP A 98 11.40 2.92 -1.23
CA ASP A 98 11.60 3.86 -0.12
C ASP A 98 10.36 3.89 0.79
N GLU A 99 9.18 3.98 0.18
CA GLU A 99 7.94 4.28 0.87
C GLU A 99 6.79 3.41 0.36
N ILE A 100 5.92 3.00 1.28
CA ILE A 100 4.63 2.40 0.94
C ILE A 100 3.50 3.16 1.63
N GLU A 101 2.41 3.34 0.89
CA GLU A 101 1.14 3.77 1.43
C GLU A 101 0.09 2.71 1.16
N ALA A 102 -0.71 2.36 2.16
CA ALA A 102 -1.76 1.36 2.03
C ALA A 102 -3.06 1.82 2.70
N ILE A 103 -4.17 1.57 2.04
CA ILE A 103 -5.53 1.66 2.56
C ILE A 103 -5.97 0.25 2.92
N LEU A 104 -6.31 0.05 4.20
CA LEU A 104 -6.80 -1.19 4.76
C LEU A 104 -8.31 -1.10 4.95
N SER A 105 -9.05 -1.99 4.29
CA SER A 105 -10.48 -2.19 4.43
C SER A 105 -10.79 -3.63 4.82
N ASP A 106 -12.05 -3.94 5.16
CA ASP A 106 -12.40 -5.22 5.78
C ASP A 106 -11.88 -6.42 4.99
N ASP A 107 -12.20 -6.46 3.69
CA ASP A 107 -11.86 -7.56 2.79
C ASP A 107 -10.80 -7.24 1.74
N SER A 108 -10.31 -5.99 1.71
CA SER A 108 -9.36 -5.57 0.68
C SER A 108 -8.30 -4.63 1.20
N VAL A 109 -7.19 -4.59 0.47
CA VAL A 109 -6.10 -3.65 0.67
C VAL A 109 -5.79 -3.01 -0.66
N SER A 110 -5.73 -1.68 -0.68
CA SER A 110 -5.18 -0.94 -1.81
C SER A 110 -3.85 -0.35 -1.37
N PHE A 111 -2.79 -0.49 -2.15
CA PHE A 111 -1.49 0.02 -1.75
C PHE A 111 -0.69 0.54 -2.93
N ARG A 112 0.21 1.48 -2.65
CA ARG A 112 1.20 1.96 -3.59
C ARG A 112 2.61 1.87 -3.01
N ILE A 113 3.54 1.49 -3.85
CA ILE A 113 4.97 1.42 -3.57
C ILE A 113 5.66 2.54 -4.34
N ILE A 114 6.43 3.35 -3.63
CA ILE A 114 7.11 4.54 -4.15
C ILE A 114 8.62 4.33 -4.02
N ASN A 115 9.34 4.59 -5.09
CA ASN A 115 10.80 4.64 -5.12
C ASN A 115 11.23 5.97 -5.75
N ARG A 116 12.14 6.67 -5.09
CA ARG A 116 12.70 7.98 -5.43
C ARG A 116 14.20 7.85 -5.67
N GLU A 117 14.57 7.25 -6.80
CA GLU A 117 15.98 7.13 -7.19
C GLU A 117 16.43 8.33 -8.04
N HIS A 118 17.53 9.01 -7.67
CA HIS A 118 18.22 9.98 -8.54
C HIS A 118 17.29 11.00 -9.24
N ASN A 119 16.40 11.67 -8.48
CA ASN A 119 15.37 12.61 -8.97
C ASN A 119 14.28 12.01 -9.88
N ARG A 120 14.15 10.68 -9.94
CA ARG A 120 13.08 9.98 -10.64
C ARG A 120 12.20 9.27 -9.63
N THR A 121 10.93 9.66 -9.57
CA THR A 121 9.93 8.96 -8.79
C THR A 121 9.28 7.89 -9.65
N ARG A 122 9.22 6.67 -9.15
CA ARG A 122 8.44 5.58 -9.73
C ARG A 122 7.44 5.06 -8.71
N THR A 123 6.24 4.80 -9.18
CA THR A 123 5.10 4.38 -8.36
C THR A 123 4.46 3.13 -8.94
N ARG A 124 4.18 2.14 -8.09
CA ARG A 124 3.38 0.96 -8.42
C ARG A 124 2.19 0.91 -7.49
N ALA A 125 0.99 1.07 -8.02
CA ALA A 125 -0.25 1.02 -7.26
C ALA A 125 -1.03 -0.26 -7.59
N PHE A 126 -1.61 -0.87 -6.56
CA PHE A 126 -2.49 -2.02 -6.64
C PHE A 126 -3.75 -1.71 -5.87
N LEU A 127 -4.89 -1.84 -6.53
CA LEU A 127 -6.18 -1.46 -5.95
C LEU A 127 -7.03 -2.70 -5.69
N ASN A 128 -7.78 -2.67 -4.58
CA ASN A 128 -8.70 -3.71 -4.16
C ASN A 128 -8.06 -5.11 -4.19
N VAL A 129 -6.84 -5.25 -3.67
CA VAL A 129 -6.20 -6.56 -3.50
C VAL A 129 -6.94 -7.31 -2.40
N ALA A 130 -7.26 -8.58 -2.65
CA ALA A 130 -7.90 -9.42 -1.65
C ALA A 130 -7.02 -9.45 -0.39
N SER A 131 -7.59 -9.09 0.74
CA SER A 131 -6.93 -9.12 2.06
C SER A 131 -6.28 -10.48 2.37
N ALA A 132 -6.87 -11.57 1.91
CA ALA A 132 -6.30 -12.93 2.03
C ALA A 132 -4.99 -13.12 1.24
N ALA A 133 -4.82 -12.42 0.10
CA ALA A 133 -3.58 -12.45 -0.66
C ALA A 133 -2.42 -11.85 0.15
N ILE A 134 -2.69 -10.75 0.86
CA ILE A 134 -1.69 -10.06 1.67
C ILE A 134 -1.44 -10.75 3.03
N ALA A 135 -2.38 -11.56 3.51
CA ALA A 135 -2.21 -12.34 4.74
C ALA A 135 -1.12 -13.43 4.61
N HIS A 136 -0.71 -13.81 3.40
CA HIS A 136 0.38 -14.74 3.19
C HIS A 136 1.72 -14.09 3.57
N SER A 137 2.51 -14.73 4.45
CA SER A 137 3.72 -14.13 5.01
C SER A 137 4.75 -13.71 3.97
N SER A 138 4.88 -14.47 2.87
CA SER A 138 5.75 -14.14 1.75
C SER A 138 5.37 -12.83 1.07
N LEU A 139 4.07 -12.64 0.75
CA LEU A 139 3.60 -11.44 0.07
C LEU A 139 3.67 -10.23 0.99
N TRP A 140 3.36 -10.43 2.27
CA TRP A 140 3.50 -9.40 3.29
C TRP A 140 4.94 -8.91 3.39
N GLU A 141 5.89 -9.83 3.55
CA GLU A 141 7.29 -9.50 3.70
C GLU A 141 7.87 -8.86 2.43
N SER A 142 7.52 -9.38 1.25
CA SER A 142 7.96 -8.81 -0.03
C SER A 142 7.33 -7.44 -0.34
N THR A 143 6.23 -7.08 0.31
CA THR A 143 5.56 -5.80 0.09
C THR A 143 5.93 -4.83 1.21
N PHE A 144 5.52 -5.10 2.44
CA PHE A 144 5.66 -4.21 3.58
C PHE A 144 6.96 -4.41 4.37
N GLY A 145 7.56 -5.61 4.29
CA GLY A 145 8.78 -5.95 5.02
C GLY A 145 10.06 -5.34 4.45
N ILE A 146 10.04 -4.84 3.21
CA ILE A 146 11.22 -4.33 2.50
C ILE A 146 11.40 -2.81 2.61
N VAL A 147 10.40 -2.07 3.08
CA VAL A 147 10.45 -0.59 3.17
C VAL A 147 10.90 -0.09 4.54
N THR A 148 11.47 1.12 4.54
CA THR A 148 11.80 1.85 5.77
C THR A 148 10.66 2.74 6.23
N SER A 149 9.80 3.21 5.32
CA SER A 149 8.68 4.10 5.62
C SER A 149 7.35 3.51 5.15
N LEU A 150 6.40 3.41 6.07
CA LEU A 150 5.08 2.84 5.85
C LEU A 150 3.99 3.79 6.34
N THR A 151 3.01 4.09 5.49
CA THR A 151 1.80 4.81 5.86
C THR A 151 0.59 3.91 5.69
N LEU A 152 -0.19 3.73 6.75
CA LEU A 152 -1.41 2.93 6.78
C LEU A 152 -2.60 3.83 6.99
N TYR A 153 -3.57 3.75 6.10
CA TYR A 153 -4.86 4.37 6.16
C TYR A 153 -5.88 3.28 6.51
N ILE A 154 -6.50 3.36 7.69
CA ILE A 154 -7.41 2.34 8.20
C ILE A 154 -8.83 2.85 8.02
N SER A 155 -9.61 2.20 7.16
CA SER A 155 -11.01 2.56 6.94
C SER A 155 -11.90 2.16 8.11
N ALA A 156 -13.05 2.80 8.22
CA ALA A 156 -13.97 2.63 9.34
C ALA A 156 -14.56 1.23 9.46
N ASP A 157 -14.65 0.50 8.36
CA ASP A 157 -15.16 -0.86 8.25
C ASP A 157 -14.09 -1.93 8.50
N PHE A 158 -12.82 -1.55 8.66
CA PHE A 158 -11.73 -2.51 8.85
C PHE A 158 -11.92 -3.34 10.12
N LEU A 159 -12.19 -4.64 9.97
CA LEU A 159 -12.17 -5.57 11.08
C LEU A 159 -10.74 -6.04 11.35
N LYS A 160 -10.31 -5.89 12.61
CA LYS A 160 -9.01 -6.35 13.08
C LYS A 160 -8.79 -7.82 12.74
N ARG A 161 -7.83 -8.10 11.86
CA ARG A 161 -7.41 -9.46 11.52
C ARG A 161 -6.36 -9.96 12.50
N SER A 162 -6.52 -11.18 12.98
CA SER A 162 -5.61 -11.84 13.90
C SER A 162 -4.37 -12.37 13.13
N GLY A 163 -3.22 -11.74 13.37
CA GLY A 163 -1.94 -12.21 12.85
C GLY A 163 -0.87 -11.16 13.03
N ALA A 164 0.13 -11.42 13.86
CA ALA A 164 1.26 -10.52 14.04
C ALA A 164 2.24 -10.70 12.87
N ALA A 165 2.06 -9.96 11.78
CA ALA A 165 3.03 -9.94 10.69
C ALA A 165 4.20 -9.02 11.07
N ALA A 166 5.44 -9.49 10.91
CA ALA A 166 6.61 -8.68 11.22
C ALA A 166 6.97 -7.79 10.02
N CYS A 167 7.13 -6.49 10.26
CA CYS A 167 7.70 -5.54 9.30
C CYS A 167 9.10 -5.17 9.80
N SER A 168 10.08 -6.02 9.48
CA SER A 168 11.40 -6.02 10.10
C SER A 168 12.27 -4.81 9.76
N ASN A 169 11.99 -4.12 8.66
CA ASN A 169 12.78 -2.97 8.17
C ASN A 169 12.12 -1.60 8.38
N VAL A 170 10.85 -1.56 8.79
CA VAL A 170 10.13 -0.29 8.94
C VAL A 170 10.71 0.50 10.12
N GLU A 171 11.20 1.70 9.82
CA GLU A 171 11.72 2.68 10.78
C GLU A 171 10.71 3.81 11.04
N HIS A 172 9.90 4.15 10.03
CA HIS A 172 8.86 5.18 10.14
C HIS A 172 7.48 4.59 9.82
N LEU A 173 6.57 4.64 10.78
CA LEU A 173 5.18 4.22 10.60
C LEU A 173 4.25 5.40 10.81
N THR A 174 3.37 5.66 9.85
CA THR A 174 2.23 6.55 10.00
C THR A 174 0.95 5.74 9.95
N VAL A 175 0.06 5.90 10.92
CA VAL A 175 -1.27 5.30 10.94
C VAL A 175 -2.30 6.40 10.95
N VAL A 176 -3.16 6.42 9.94
CA VAL A 176 -4.25 7.37 9.76
C VAL A 176 -5.56 6.61 9.87
N LEU A 177 -6.37 6.96 10.86
CA LEU A 177 -7.69 6.36 11.05
C LEU A 177 -8.76 7.20 10.35
N GLU A 178 -9.65 6.58 9.59
CA GLU A 178 -10.77 7.30 8.95
C GLU A 178 -11.75 7.86 9.99
N LYS A 179 -12.03 7.08 11.04
CA LYS A 179 -12.93 7.44 12.14
C LYS A 179 -12.23 7.26 13.49
N PRO A 180 -12.65 8.02 14.53
CA PRO A 180 -12.17 7.76 15.87
C PRO A 180 -12.55 6.34 16.28
N PRO A 181 -11.64 5.60 16.93
CA PRO A 181 -11.97 4.29 17.44
C PRO A 181 -12.98 4.42 18.59
N ASP A 182 -13.90 3.48 18.68
CA ASP A 182 -15.03 3.57 19.61
C ASP A 182 -14.59 3.65 21.08
N ASN A 183 -13.47 3.04 21.47
CA ASN A 183 -12.89 3.14 22.82
C ASN A 183 -11.38 2.82 22.95
N ASP A 184 -10.71 2.35 21.89
CA ASP A 184 -9.35 1.79 21.99
C ASP A 184 -8.42 2.37 20.92
N LEU A 185 -7.17 2.67 21.27
CA LEU A 185 -6.15 2.97 20.25
C LEU A 185 -5.95 1.76 19.31
N PRO A 186 -5.64 2.00 18.03
CA PRO A 186 -5.38 0.92 17.09
C PRO A 186 -4.21 0.08 17.62
N ASP A 187 -4.48 -1.18 17.88
CA ASP A 187 -3.43 -2.13 18.18
C ASP A 187 -2.61 -2.28 16.90
N LEU A 188 -1.32 -1.94 16.94
CA LEU A 188 -0.44 -2.18 15.81
C LEU A 188 -0.35 -3.70 15.65
N TRP A 189 -1.11 -4.30 14.74
CA TRP A 189 -1.16 -5.76 14.53
C TRP A 189 0.14 -6.33 13.97
N MET A 190 1.24 -5.58 14.04
CA MET A 190 2.52 -5.86 13.45
C MET A 190 3.61 -5.81 14.52
N ILE A 191 4.67 -6.59 14.31
CA ILE A 191 5.90 -6.46 15.09
C ILE A 191 6.87 -5.62 14.26
N LEU A 192 7.37 -4.52 14.83
CA LEU A 192 8.17 -3.49 14.16
C LEU A 192 9.49 -3.27 14.91
N PRO A 193 10.44 -4.23 14.85
CA PRO A 193 11.62 -4.25 15.70
C PRO A 193 12.62 -3.11 15.44
N LYS A 194 12.50 -2.42 14.29
CA LYS A 194 13.33 -1.27 13.92
C LYS A 194 12.59 0.06 13.97
N LEU A 195 11.33 0.09 14.41
CA LEU A 195 10.54 1.32 14.41
C LEU A 195 11.20 2.39 15.27
N ARG A 196 11.45 3.55 14.67
CA ARG A 196 12.03 4.75 15.28
C ARG A 196 10.98 5.83 15.47
N THR A 197 10.07 5.97 14.52
CA THR A 197 9.03 6.99 14.54
C THR A 197 7.66 6.39 14.32
N LEU A 198 6.74 6.66 15.23
CA LEU A 198 5.32 6.35 15.08
C LEU A 198 4.51 7.64 14.98
N THR A 199 3.76 7.82 13.91
CA THR A 199 2.78 8.89 13.76
C THR A 199 1.39 8.31 13.81
N LEU A 200 0.55 8.80 14.73
CA LEU A 200 -0.87 8.48 14.80
C LEU A 200 -1.68 9.71 14.39
N ALA A 201 -2.57 9.53 13.43
CA ALA A 201 -3.40 10.60 12.90
C ALA A 201 -4.86 10.16 12.77
N LEU A 202 -5.77 11.12 12.85
CA LEU A 202 -7.14 10.97 12.36
C LEU A 202 -7.32 11.71 11.05
N ALA A 203 -8.13 11.13 10.19
CA ALA A 203 -8.64 11.81 9.02
C ALA A 203 -9.53 12.98 9.43
N TYR A 204 -9.40 14.09 8.70
CA TYR A 204 -10.30 15.24 8.83
C TYR A 204 -11.76 14.80 8.57
N PRO A 205 -12.77 15.32 9.30
CA PRO A 205 -12.75 16.38 10.32
C PRO A 205 -12.68 15.89 11.77
N HIS A 206 -12.36 14.61 12.00
CA HIS A 206 -12.47 14.00 13.31
C HIS A 206 -11.36 14.44 14.27
N ARG A 207 -11.64 14.40 15.57
CA ARG A 207 -10.69 14.67 16.65
C ARG A 207 -10.62 13.48 17.60
N LEU A 208 -9.40 13.07 17.94
CA LEU A 208 -9.17 11.91 18.81
C LEU A 208 -9.16 12.40 20.24
N VAL A 209 -10.04 11.81 21.06
CA VAL A 209 -9.98 11.90 22.52
C VAL A 209 -9.59 10.52 23.03
N LEU A 210 -8.50 10.44 23.77
CA LEU A 210 -7.95 9.18 24.26
C LEU A 210 -8.26 9.00 25.75
N ALA A 211 -8.94 7.91 26.07
CA ALA A 211 -9.12 7.49 27.46
C ALA A 211 -7.79 6.97 28.05
N ALA A 212 -7.56 7.19 29.35
CA ALA A 212 -6.28 6.90 30.00
C ALA A 212 -5.95 5.39 30.06
N ASP A 213 -6.98 4.55 30.20
CA ASP A 213 -6.93 3.09 30.15
C ASP A 213 -6.53 2.59 28.76
N ALA A 214 -7.15 3.15 27.70
CA ALA A 214 -6.81 2.86 26.31
C ALA A 214 -5.34 3.22 25.99
N VAL A 215 -4.85 4.34 26.51
CA VAL A 215 -3.43 4.73 26.40
C VAL A 215 -2.52 3.72 27.08
N THR A 216 -2.84 3.29 28.29
CA THR A 216 -2.01 2.35 29.05
C THR A 216 -1.92 1.00 28.35
N ALA A 217 -3.05 0.47 27.87
CA ALA A 217 -3.11 -0.77 27.10
C ALA A 217 -2.30 -0.66 25.80
N PHE A 218 -2.39 0.47 25.09
CA PHE A 218 -1.61 0.71 23.89
C PHE A 218 -0.10 0.75 24.16
N LEU A 219 0.34 1.49 25.18
CA LEU A 219 1.75 1.64 25.52
C LEU A 219 2.42 0.31 25.89
N SER A 220 1.73 -0.53 26.68
CA SER A 220 2.24 -1.85 27.05
C SER A 220 2.48 -2.75 25.84
N ARG A 221 1.56 -2.73 24.85
CA ARG A 221 1.72 -3.48 23.59
C ARG A 221 2.82 -2.88 22.72
N LEU A 222 2.92 -1.55 22.69
CA LEU A 222 3.88 -0.84 21.86
C LEU A 222 5.32 -1.14 22.29
N GLY A 223 5.61 -1.18 23.59
CA GLY A 223 6.96 -1.48 24.09
C GLY A 223 7.47 -2.86 23.66
N TYR A 224 6.60 -3.86 23.53
CA TYR A 224 6.96 -5.18 23.00
C TYR A 224 7.13 -5.18 21.49
N LYS A 225 6.27 -4.45 20.76
CA LYS A 225 6.21 -4.48 19.30
C LYS A 225 7.23 -3.56 18.62
N ALA A 226 7.62 -2.47 19.28
CA ALA A 226 8.49 -1.42 18.78
C ALA A 226 9.54 -1.02 19.84
N PRO A 227 10.48 -1.92 20.19
CA PRO A 227 11.43 -1.69 21.28
C PRO A 227 12.47 -0.58 21.03
N LYS A 228 12.56 -0.06 19.80
CA LYS A 228 13.51 1.00 19.39
C LYS A 228 12.83 2.34 19.10
N LEU A 229 11.60 2.50 19.59
CA LEU A 229 10.81 3.68 19.29
C LEU A 229 11.41 4.91 19.99
N ASP A 230 11.78 5.91 19.19
CA ASP A 230 12.39 7.14 19.69
C ASP A 230 11.36 8.28 19.71
N THR A 231 10.44 8.32 18.73
CA THR A 231 9.49 9.43 18.58
C THR A 231 8.06 8.94 18.37
N ILE A 232 7.12 9.51 19.13
CA ILE A 232 5.68 9.40 18.89
C ILE A 232 5.13 10.76 18.48
N CYS A 233 4.49 10.81 17.32
CA CYS A 233 3.79 11.99 16.82
C CYS A 233 2.28 11.76 16.83
N PHE A 234 1.52 12.73 17.30
CA PHE A 234 0.08 12.77 17.17
C PHE A 234 -0.34 13.91 16.26
N ARG A 235 -1.21 13.64 15.29
CA ARG A 235 -1.66 14.60 14.27
C ARG A 235 -3.18 14.68 14.22
N GLY A 236 -3.74 15.88 14.26
CA GLY A 236 -5.20 16.08 14.25
C GLY A 236 -5.89 15.57 15.51
N THR A 237 -5.16 15.48 16.63
CA THR A 237 -5.69 14.98 17.91
C THR A 237 -5.61 16.04 19.00
N VAL A 238 -6.55 15.96 19.95
CA VAL A 238 -6.50 16.75 21.18
C VAL A 238 -6.26 15.76 22.31
N VAL A 239 -5.02 15.32 22.46
CA VAL A 239 -4.64 14.36 23.51
C VAL A 239 -4.91 15.01 24.88
N PRO A 240 -5.76 14.43 25.76
CA PRO A 240 -5.82 14.87 27.15
C PRO A 240 -4.53 14.46 27.86
N ALA A 241 -4.25 15.06 29.02
CA ALA A 241 -2.96 14.97 29.71
C ALA A 241 -2.66 13.60 30.36
N PRO A 242 -2.11 12.62 29.60
CA PRO A 242 -0.92 11.96 30.10
C PRO A 242 0.14 11.87 29.00
N ALA A 243 0.59 13.02 28.47
CA ALA A 243 1.79 13.07 27.62
C ALA A 243 3.00 12.40 28.30
N GLU A 244 3.07 12.47 29.64
CA GLU A 244 4.09 11.82 30.47
C GLU A 244 4.15 10.29 30.31
N ALA A 245 3.01 9.62 30.08
CA ALA A 245 3.00 8.17 29.94
C ALA A 245 3.70 7.70 28.64
N PHE A 246 3.63 8.51 27.58
CA PHE A 246 4.28 8.23 26.30
C PHE A 246 5.80 8.35 26.38
N TYR A 247 6.34 9.17 27.28
CA TYR A 247 7.79 9.27 27.52
C TYR A 247 8.40 8.00 28.15
N ARG A 248 7.57 7.02 28.55
CA ARG A 248 8.07 5.71 29.01
C ARG A 248 8.45 4.78 27.87
N VAL A 249 8.00 5.06 26.65
CA VAL A 249 8.21 4.20 25.47
C VAL A 249 8.87 4.92 24.30
N ALA A 250 9.01 6.25 24.38
CA ALA A 250 9.63 7.09 23.37
C ALA A 250 10.38 8.24 24.05
N GLU A 251 11.48 8.68 23.46
CA GLU A 251 12.25 9.82 23.94
C GLU A 251 11.54 11.15 23.66
N GLU A 252 10.82 11.23 22.54
CA GLU A 252 10.16 12.44 22.09
C GLU A 252 8.66 12.21 21.80
N VAL A 253 7.81 13.12 22.29
CA VAL A 253 6.37 13.11 22.05
C VAL A 253 5.93 14.43 21.43
N ARG A 254 5.51 14.40 20.16
CA ARG A 254 5.05 15.57 19.40
C ARG A 254 3.53 15.55 19.25
N ILE A 255 2.88 16.70 19.43
CA ILE A 255 1.42 16.84 19.26
C ILE A 255 1.16 18.01 18.32
N ASP A 256 0.56 17.73 17.17
CA ASP A 256 0.18 18.69 16.14
C ASP A 256 -1.33 18.68 15.95
N ARG A 257 -2.01 19.69 16.48
CA ARG A 257 -3.48 19.74 16.56
C ARG A 257 -4.15 20.08 15.23
N ASP A 258 -3.44 20.83 14.37
CA ASP A 258 -4.03 21.45 13.18
C ASP A 258 -3.69 20.69 11.90
N ARG A 259 -2.70 19.78 11.92
CA ARG A 259 -2.33 18.95 10.77
C ARG A 259 -3.12 17.65 10.74
N SER A 260 -4.36 17.70 10.26
CA SER A 260 -5.07 16.50 9.81
C SER A 260 -4.47 15.96 8.51
N LEU A 261 -4.56 14.65 8.29
CA LEU A 261 -4.18 14.00 7.04
C LEU A 261 -5.45 13.62 6.28
N SER A 262 -5.50 13.88 4.98
CA SER A 262 -6.59 13.39 4.13
C SER A 262 -6.37 11.91 3.82
N PHE A 263 -7.46 11.16 3.71
CA PHE A 263 -7.42 9.83 3.12
C PHE A 263 -7.07 9.96 1.63
N PRO A 264 -6.05 9.26 1.12
CA PRO A 264 -5.61 9.43 -0.25
C PRO A 264 -6.60 8.73 -1.18
N ASN A 265 -6.81 9.32 -2.35
CA ASN A 265 -7.40 8.60 -3.45
C ASN A 265 -6.27 8.00 -4.29
N LEU A 266 -5.97 6.71 -4.05
CA LEU A 266 -4.93 6.00 -4.80
C LEU A 266 -5.27 5.85 -6.30
N TRP A 267 -6.50 6.19 -6.71
CA TRP A 267 -6.98 6.22 -8.09
C TRP A 267 -6.75 7.58 -8.80
N GLU A 268 -7.06 8.70 -8.14
CA GLU A 268 -7.06 10.04 -8.77
C GLU A 268 -5.67 10.63 -9.03
N GLU A 269 -4.62 10.05 -8.45
CA GLU A 269 -3.24 10.46 -8.73
C GLU A 269 -2.68 9.86 -10.05
N ILE A 270 -3.51 9.14 -10.82
CA ILE A 270 -3.18 8.48 -12.10
C ILE A 270 -3.64 9.31 -13.30
#